data_AF-A0A955LD23-F1
#
_entry.id   AF-A0A955LD23-F1
#
_cell.length_a   1.000
_cell.length_b   1.000
_cell.length_c   1.000
_cell.angle_alpha   90.00
_cell.angle_beta   90.00
_cell.angle_gamma   90.00
#
_symmetry.space_group_name_H-M   'P 1'
#
loop_
_entity.id
_entity.type
_entity.pdbx_description
1 polymer ?
#
loop_
_entity_poly.entity_id
_entity_poly.type
_entity_poly.pdbx_seq_one_letter_code
_entity_poly.pdbx_strand_id
1 'polypeptide(L)'
;MPIDPFDIPHLFTDPTRRIQKQEHGEEWEESLAASGDASAPRAVRLLFDTTTLRWILFVVAAFFVLLVVRLFVLQVAQGVDYRLAADENRFREIVTPAARGLILDADRDPLALNMPLYDVA
;
A
#
# COMPACT_ATOMS: atom_id res chain seq x y z
N MET A 1 53.36 20.71 -2.10
CA MET A 1 52.74 20.24 -0.84
C MET A 1 51.25 20.07 -1.12
N PRO A 2 50.56 19.02 -0.65
CA PRO A 2 49.13 18.86 -0.89
C PRO A 2 48.37 19.94 -0.11
N ILE A 3 47.42 20.61 -0.75
CA ILE A 3 46.52 21.57 -0.11
C ILE A 3 45.51 20.75 0.70
N ASP A 4 45.48 20.92 2.02
CA ASP A 4 44.48 20.32 2.88
C ASP A 4 43.11 20.96 2.54
N PRO A 5 42.10 20.18 2.10
CA PRO A 5 40.81 20.72 1.69
C PRO A 5 39.97 21.28 2.84
N PHE A 6 40.42 21.16 4.11
CA PHE A 6 39.69 21.65 5.28
C PHE A 6 40.33 22.85 5.97
N ASP A 7 41.43 23.40 5.44
CA ASP A 7 42.02 24.65 5.94
C ASP A 7 41.32 25.85 5.30
N ILE A 8 40.23 26.33 5.92
CA ILE A 8 39.45 27.49 5.46
C ILE A 8 39.81 28.71 6.32
N PRO A 9 40.70 29.60 5.87
CA PRO A 9 41.24 30.69 6.67
C PRO A 9 40.24 31.84 6.80
N HIS A 10 39.28 31.72 7.72
CA HIS A 10 38.43 32.81 8.27
C HIS A 10 37.26 32.28 9.14
N LEU A 11 37.03 30.97 9.23
CA LEU A 11 35.85 30.43 9.91
C LEU A 11 35.86 30.58 11.44
N PHE A 12 37.02 30.83 12.07
CA PHE A 12 37.13 30.86 13.55
C PHE A 12 37.88 32.05 14.15
N THR A 13 38.06 33.17 13.43
CA THR A 13 38.78 34.34 13.99
C THR A 13 37.90 35.57 14.07
N ASP A 14 37.35 35.79 15.27
CA ASP A 14 37.27 37.06 16.02
C ASP A 14 35.98 37.10 16.87
N PRO A 15 36.06 36.84 18.20
CA PRO A 15 34.90 36.86 19.08
C PRO A 15 34.32 38.28 19.30
N THR A 16 34.95 39.32 18.76
CA THR A 16 34.53 40.72 18.93
C THR A 16 33.90 41.36 17.70
N ARG A 17 33.64 40.58 16.64
CA ARG A 17 32.87 41.06 15.48
C ARG A 17 31.42 41.31 15.91
N ARG A 18 31.15 42.48 16.51
CA ARG A 18 29.82 43.04 16.65
C ARG A 18 29.18 42.87 15.29
N ILE A 19 28.10 42.09 15.25
CA ILE A 19 27.32 41.83 14.06
C ILE A 19 27.03 43.18 13.44
N GLN A 20 27.75 43.50 12.37
CA GLN A 20 27.38 44.59 11.47
C GLN A 20 26.00 44.19 11.01
N LYS A 21 24.98 44.86 11.54
CA LYS A 21 23.59 44.74 11.12
C LYS A 21 23.61 45.05 9.63
N GLN A 22 23.59 44.00 8.82
CA GLN A 22 23.81 44.12 7.39
C GLN A 22 22.66 44.90 6.78
N GLU A 23 23.00 46.00 6.10
CA GLU A 23 22.14 46.77 5.20
C GLU A 23 21.54 45.90 4.07
N HIS A 24 22.05 44.67 3.90
CA HIS A 24 21.50 43.65 3.01
C HIS A 24 20.00 43.39 3.26
N GLY A 25 19.49 43.60 4.49
CA GLY A 25 18.05 43.50 4.76
C GLY A 25 17.22 44.53 3.98
N GLU A 26 17.75 45.73 3.78
CA GLU A 26 17.05 46.84 3.11
C GLU A 26 17.11 46.70 1.58
N GLU A 27 18.19 46.11 1.06
CA GLU A 27 18.34 45.80 -0.38
C GLU A 27 17.31 44.74 -0.86
N TRP A 28 16.95 43.78 -0.01
CA TRP A 28 15.85 42.84 -0.29
C TRP A 28 14.49 43.53 -0.31
N GLU A 29 14.26 44.50 0.58
CA GLU A 29 12.99 45.25 0.64
C GLU A 29 12.86 46.21 -0.55
N GLU A 30 13.94 46.89 -0.92
CA GLU A 30 13.99 47.77 -2.09
C GLU A 30 13.91 46.99 -3.40
N SER A 31 14.52 45.81 -3.51
CA SER A 31 14.37 44.96 -4.70
C SER A 31 12.96 44.37 -4.82
N LEU A 32 12.30 44.02 -3.71
CA LEU A 32 10.89 43.61 -3.67
C LEU A 32 9.93 44.76 -4.00
N ALA A 33 10.24 45.98 -3.55
CA ALA A 33 9.44 47.18 -3.82
C ALA A 33 9.67 47.75 -5.23
N ALA A 34 10.89 47.67 -5.76
CA ALA A 34 11.26 48.10 -7.10
C ALA A 34 10.85 47.08 -8.17
N SER A 35 10.76 45.79 -7.82
CA SER A 35 10.04 44.80 -8.61
C SER A 35 8.53 45.02 -8.42
N GLY A 36 8.01 46.12 -8.96
CA GLY A 36 6.59 46.47 -8.97
C GLY A 36 5.71 45.53 -9.81
N ASP A 37 5.87 44.21 -9.68
CA ASP A 37 4.73 43.32 -9.78
C ASP A 37 4.11 43.33 -8.38
N ALA A 38 3.13 44.23 -8.21
CA ALA A 38 2.18 44.23 -7.12
C ALA A 38 1.39 42.92 -7.19
N SER A 39 2.07 41.83 -6.84
CA SER A 39 1.55 40.51 -6.72
C SER A 39 0.66 40.58 -5.50
N ALA A 40 -0.60 40.93 -5.76
CA ALA A 40 -1.74 40.52 -4.95
C ALA A 40 -1.40 39.15 -4.39
N PRO A 41 -1.62 38.88 -3.08
CA PRO A 41 -1.34 37.57 -2.54
C PRO A 41 -1.90 36.60 -3.55
N ARG A 42 -1.02 35.78 -4.15
CA ARG A 42 -1.40 34.57 -4.87
C ARG A 42 -1.95 33.63 -3.80
N ALA A 43 -2.97 34.10 -3.08
CA ALA A 43 -4.08 33.29 -2.67
C ALA A 43 -4.30 32.43 -3.90
N VAL A 44 -4.10 31.13 -3.71
CA VAL A 44 -4.56 30.09 -4.61
C VAL A 44 -6.09 30.23 -4.60
N ARG A 45 -6.54 31.35 -5.16
CA ARG A 45 -7.89 31.80 -5.26
C ARG A 45 -8.40 30.91 -6.37
N LEU A 46 -9.26 29.98 -5.98
CA LEU A 46 -10.44 29.68 -6.79
C LEU A 46 -10.19 28.88 -8.09
N LEU A 47 -9.13 28.07 -8.19
CA LEU A 47 -8.99 27.15 -9.33
C LEU A 47 -10.10 26.08 -9.35
N PHE A 48 -10.72 25.80 -8.19
CA PHE A 48 -11.88 24.91 -8.09
C PHE A 48 -13.12 25.73 -7.73
N ASP A 49 -14.03 25.83 -8.69
CA ASP A 49 -15.37 26.33 -8.44
C ASP A 49 -16.06 25.39 -7.41
N THR A 50 -16.57 25.96 -6.32
CA THR A 50 -17.28 25.21 -5.27
C THR A 50 -18.48 24.43 -5.80
N THR A 51 -19.09 24.92 -6.88
CA THR A 51 -20.23 24.25 -7.54
C THR A 51 -19.77 23.00 -8.28
N THR A 52 -18.68 23.10 -9.06
CA THR A 52 -18.04 21.97 -9.74
C THR A 52 -17.51 20.94 -8.75
N LEU A 53 -16.92 21.39 -7.64
CA LEU A 53 -16.45 20.50 -6.58
C LEU A 53 -17.59 19.74 -5.91
N ARG A 54 -18.72 20.41 -5.63
CA ARG A 54 -19.95 19.77 -5.12
C ARG A 54 -20.51 18.75 -6.10
N TRP A 55 -20.52 19.06 -7.40
CA TRP A 55 -20.97 18.13 -8.44
C TRP A 55 -20.08 16.89 -8.52
N ILE A 56 -18.76 17.07 -8.53
CA ILE A 56 -17.81 15.94 -8.53
C ILE A 56 -18.02 15.09 -7.27
N LEU A 57 -18.15 15.71 -6.10
CA LEU A 57 -18.41 14.98 -4.86
C LEU A 57 -19.72 14.19 -4.91
N PHE A 58 -20.76 14.76 -5.50
CA PHE A 58 -22.04 14.08 -5.70
C PHE A 58 -21.91 12.86 -6.61
N VAL A 59 -21.20 12.99 -7.74
CA VAL A 59 -20.94 11.87 -8.65
C VAL A 59 -20.12 10.78 -7.98
N VAL A 60 -19.08 11.14 -7.24
CA VAL A 60 -18.26 10.18 -6.49
C VAL A 60 -19.11 9.48 -5.42
N ALA A 61 -19.92 10.21 -4.67
CA ALA A 61 -20.82 9.63 -3.68
C ALA A 61 -21.83 8.66 -4.32
N ALA A 62 -22.44 9.05 -5.44
CA ALA A 62 -23.36 8.19 -6.19
C ALA A 62 -22.67 6.90 -6.69
N PHE A 63 -21.43 7.01 -7.16
CA PHE A 63 -20.62 5.84 -7.54
C PHE A 63 -20.38 4.91 -6.35
N PHE A 64 -20.01 5.44 -5.19
CA PHE A 64 -19.85 4.64 -3.97
C PHE A 64 -21.16 3.98 -3.53
N VAL A 65 -22.30 4.68 -3.61
CA VAL A 65 -23.61 4.09 -3.33
C VAL A 65 -23.89 2.92 -4.28
N LEU A 66 -23.59 3.06 -5.57
CA LEU A 66 -23.71 1.97 -6.54
C LEU A 66 -22.81 0.78 -6.16
N LEU A 67 -21.57 1.03 -5.73
CA LEU A 67 -20.68 -0.05 -5.26
C LEU A 67 -21.24 -0.74 -4.00
N VAL A 68 -21.79 0.01 -3.04
CA VAL A 68 -22.41 -0.55 -1.83
C VAL A 68 -23.61 -1.42 -2.19
N VAL A 69 -24.48 -0.97 -3.10
CA VAL A 69 -25.61 -1.77 -3.60
C VAL A 69 -25.09 -3.03 -4.28
N ARG A 70 -24.08 -2.91 -5.14
CA ARG A 70 -23.47 -4.07 -5.81
C ARG A 70 -22.90 -5.07 -4.81
N LEU A 71 -22.20 -4.58 -3.79
CA LEU A 71 -21.64 -5.40 -2.73
C LEU A 71 -22.75 -6.12 -1.94
N PHE A 72 -23.82 -5.40 -1.61
CA PHE A 72 -24.99 -5.97 -0.95
C PHE A 72 -25.64 -7.09 -1.78
N VAL A 73 -25.79 -6.90 -3.09
CA VAL A 73 -26.30 -7.95 -3.98
C VAL A 73 -25.41 -9.20 -3.95
N LEU A 74 -24.09 -9.03 -4.05
CA LEU A 74 -23.16 -10.16 -4.01
C LEU A 74 -23.19 -10.88 -2.66
N GLN A 75 -23.26 -10.14 -1.55
CA GLN A 75 -23.21 -10.72 -0.21
C GLN A 75 -24.56 -11.32 0.25
N VAL A 76 -25.67 -10.69 -0.09
CA VAL A 76 -27.00 -11.07 0.42
C VAL A 76 -27.77 -11.92 -0.58
N ALA A 77 -27.80 -11.55 -1.86
CA ALA A 77 -28.54 -12.31 -2.87
C ALA A 77 -27.74 -13.54 -3.36
N GLN A 78 -26.41 -13.41 -3.51
CA GLN A 78 -25.56 -14.50 -4.04
C GLN A 78 -24.62 -15.11 -3.00
N GLY A 79 -24.59 -14.57 -1.77
CA GLY A 79 -23.66 -15.03 -0.74
C GLY A 79 -23.93 -16.47 -0.30
N VAL A 80 -25.18 -16.94 -0.40
CA VAL A 80 -25.53 -18.33 -0.09
C VAL A 80 -24.91 -19.28 -1.11
N ASP A 81 -25.03 -18.98 -2.40
CA ASP A 81 -24.51 -19.82 -3.49
C ASP A 81 -22.98 -19.86 -3.47
N TYR A 82 -22.33 -18.72 -3.26
CA TYR A 82 -20.87 -18.66 -3.16
C TYR A 82 -20.33 -19.34 -1.89
N ARG A 83 -21.10 -19.30 -0.79
CA ARG A 83 -20.73 -20.03 0.43
C ARG A 83 -20.85 -21.54 0.24
N LEU A 84 -21.89 -22.01 -0.44
CA LEU A 84 -22.07 -23.42 -0.79
C LEU A 84 -20.94 -23.94 -1.69
N ALA A 85 -20.58 -23.19 -2.73
CA ALA A 85 -19.46 -23.53 -3.60
C ALA A 85 -18.10 -23.51 -2.87
N ALA A 86 -17.93 -22.65 -1.87
CA ALA A 86 -16.73 -22.64 -1.03
C ALA A 86 -16.70 -23.81 -0.06
N ASP A 87 -17.84 -24.19 0.52
CA ASP A 87 -17.95 -25.32 1.44
C ASP A 87 -17.65 -26.66 0.73
N GLU A 88 -18.10 -26.82 -0.52
CA GLU A 88 -17.79 -28.00 -1.34
C GLU A 88 -16.29 -28.09 -1.70
N ASN A 89 -15.62 -26.95 -1.89
CA ASN A 89 -14.17 -26.91 -2.08
C ASN A 89 -13.38 -27.13 -0.77
N ARG A 90 -13.99 -26.88 0.40
CA ARG A 90 -13.31 -26.94 1.70
C ARG A 90 -13.14 -28.38 2.19
N PHE A 91 -14.09 -29.26 1.90
CA PHE A 91 -14.07 -30.63 2.39
C PHE A 91 -13.89 -31.61 1.24
N ARG A 92 -12.64 -32.03 1.01
CA ARG A 92 -12.36 -33.19 0.19
C ARG A 92 -12.36 -34.42 1.08
N GLU A 93 -13.42 -35.22 1.00
CA GLU A 93 -13.45 -36.52 1.65
C GLU A 93 -12.47 -37.46 0.95
N ILE A 94 -11.34 -37.74 1.62
CA ILE A 94 -10.37 -38.73 1.15
C ILE A 94 -10.73 -40.04 1.87
N VAL A 95 -11.35 -40.97 1.13
CA VAL A 95 -11.60 -42.32 1.64
C VAL A 95 -10.25 -42.99 1.88
N THR A 96 -9.90 -43.24 3.15
CA THR A 96 -8.71 -44.01 3.50
C THR A 96 -9.08 -45.48 3.44
N PRO A 97 -8.60 -46.25 2.44
CA PRO A 97 -8.95 -47.65 2.34
C PRO A 97 -8.35 -48.41 3.53
N ALA A 98 -9.16 -49.25 4.18
CA ALA A 98 -8.65 -50.14 5.21
C ALA A 98 -7.71 -51.19 4.57
N ALA A 99 -6.55 -51.42 5.20
CA ALA A 99 -5.66 -52.49 4.76
C ALA A 99 -6.32 -53.86 4.94
N ARG A 100 -6.20 -54.74 3.93
CA ARG A 100 -6.69 -56.12 4.04
C ARG A 100 -5.84 -56.90 5.05
N GLY A 101 -6.47 -57.82 5.77
CA GLY A 101 -5.78 -58.72 6.69
C GLY A 101 -4.77 -59.62 5.95
N LEU A 102 -3.73 -60.04 6.65
CA LEU A 102 -2.76 -61.00 6.13
C LEU A 102 -3.40 -62.38 6.02
N ILE A 103 -3.19 -63.05 4.90
CA ILE A 103 -3.58 -64.46 4.73
C ILE A 103 -2.35 -65.30 5.03
N LEU A 104 -2.46 -66.14 6.05
CA LEU A 104 -1.39 -66.99 6.57
C LEU A 104 -1.74 -68.46 6.31
N ASP A 105 -0.73 -69.29 6.06
CA ASP A 105 -0.85 -70.75 6.10
C ASP A 105 -0.91 -71.25 7.57
N ALA A 106 -1.19 -72.54 7.77
CA ALA A 106 -1.24 -73.20 9.07
C ALA A 106 0.06 -73.03 9.89
N ASP A 107 1.21 -72.96 9.21
CA ASP A 107 2.52 -72.72 9.82
C ASP A 107 2.84 -71.24 10.07
N ARG A 108 1.86 -70.34 9.84
CA ARG A 108 1.98 -68.87 9.91
C ARG A 108 2.86 -68.24 8.84
N ASP A 109 3.10 -68.94 7.74
CA ASP A 109 3.77 -68.35 6.58
C ASP A 109 2.80 -67.47 5.76
N PRO A 110 3.20 -66.25 5.38
CA PRO A 110 2.32 -65.34 4.64
C PRO A 110 2.15 -65.75 3.18
N LEU A 111 0.90 -66.00 2.78
CA LEU A 111 0.52 -66.33 1.40
C LEU A 111 0.07 -65.09 0.60
N ALA A 112 -0.49 -64.08 1.26
CA ALA A 112 -0.88 -62.83 0.62
C ALA A 112 -0.66 -61.63 1.57
N LEU A 113 -0.06 -60.57 1.02
CA LEU A 113 0.33 -59.34 1.71
C LEU A 113 -0.24 -58.13 0.95
N ASN A 114 -0.53 -57.05 1.67
CA ASN A 114 -0.97 -55.79 1.07
C ASN A 114 0.22 -54.82 1.00
N MET A 115 0.63 -54.39 -0.19
CA MET A 115 1.75 -53.45 -0.37
C MET A 115 1.26 -52.18 -1.09
N PRO A 116 1.46 -50.98 -0.52
CA PRO A 116 1.03 -49.76 -1.18
C PRO A 116 1.92 -49.48 -2.39
N LEU A 117 1.31 -49.37 -3.57
CA LEU A 117 1.96 -48.94 -4.80
C LEU A 117 1.73 -47.44 -4.98
N TYR A 118 2.80 -46.68 -5.12
CA TYR A 118 2.74 -45.25 -5.42
C TYR A 118 3.18 -45.05 -6.87
N ASP A 119 2.27 -44.54 -7.70
CA ASP A 119 2.56 -44.15 -9.08
C ASP A 119 2.75 -42.63 -9.13
N VAL A 120 3.81 -42.17 -9.79
CA VAL A 120 4.15 -40.75 -9.92
C VAL A 120 4.22 -40.46 -11.41
N ALA A 121 3.15 -39.86 -11.93
CA ALA A 121 3.02 -39.45 -13.32
C ALA A 121 3.65 -38.08 -13.59
#